data_AF-N0B5W9-F1
#
_entry.id   AF-N0B5W9-F1
#
_cell.length_a   1.000
_cell.length_b   1.000
_cell.length_c   1.000
_cell.angle_alpha   90.00
_cell.angle_beta   90.00
_cell.angle_gamma   90.00
#
_symmetry.space_group_name_H-M   'P 1'
#
loop_
_entity.id
_entity.type
_entity.pdbx_description
1 polymer ?
#
loop_
_entity_poly.entity_id
_entity_poly.type
_entity_poly.pdbx_seq_one_letter_code
_entity_poly.pdbx_strand_id
1 'polypeptide(L)'
;MPRTGPMRMAALAPDLPKVELHIVEMTNQVRRDQNLSTLKINAMLEKAARAYAQRLARTGQFSHTADGRDAGQRAESAGYKPCAIAENLALDRSSQGFDTGQLAMQAVAGWMNSAPHRANILMASATEIGVGVARSSDPVPKFISVELFGRPASDGVKFEVVNASAASVTYAFAGKTHDLKPRMTITQSTCGAGEITFSKPAGFFSSASEIARIRAEDGKRYTLKSGASGTITVDIGAHAKPR
;
A
#
# COMPACT_ATOMS: atom_id res chain seq x y z
N MET A 1 47.35 -38.86 -22.46
CA MET A 1 46.79 -38.24 -21.23
C MET A 1 45.60 -37.38 -21.63
N PRO A 2 44.38 -37.58 -21.12
CA PRO A 2 43.30 -36.64 -21.37
C PRO A 2 43.52 -35.41 -20.48
N ARG A 3 43.54 -34.21 -21.07
CA ARG A 3 43.55 -32.93 -20.34
C ARG A 3 42.20 -32.76 -19.65
N THR A 4 42.18 -32.91 -18.33
CA THR A 4 41.09 -32.44 -17.47
C THR A 4 41.16 -30.92 -17.40
N GLY A 5 40.51 -30.22 -18.33
CA GLY A 5 40.19 -28.81 -18.15
C GLY A 5 39.16 -28.65 -17.03
N PRO A 6 39.19 -27.56 -16.24
CA PRO A 6 38.20 -27.35 -15.19
C PRO A 6 36.81 -27.28 -15.82
N MET A 7 35.88 -28.12 -15.36
CA MET A 7 34.46 -27.97 -15.68
C MET A 7 33.98 -26.65 -15.09
N ARG A 8 33.70 -25.65 -15.95
CA ARG A 8 32.90 -24.49 -15.54
C ARG A 8 31.51 -25.01 -15.18
N MET A 9 31.20 -25.06 -13.88
CA MET A 9 29.81 -25.29 -13.47
C MET A 9 28.96 -24.13 -14.01
N ALA A 10 27.85 -24.46 -14.68
CA ALA A 10 26.90 -23.46 -15.13
C ALA A 10 26.31 -22.72 -13.92
N ALA A 11 26.22 -21.39 -14.01
CA ALA A 11 25.60 -20.59 -12.95
C ALA A 11 24.14 -21.03 -12.73
N LEU A 12 23.72 -21.14 -11.48
CA LEU A 12 22.35 -21.46 -11.11
C LEU A 12 21.37 -20.44 -11.73
N ALA A 13 20.32 -20.96 -12.34
CA ALA A 13 19.28 -20.16 -12.98
C ALA A 13 17.97 -20.37 -12.21
N PRO A 14 17.47 -19.33 -11.50
CA PRO A 14 16.24 -19.45 -10.74
C PRO A 14 15.01 -19.43 -11.67
N ASP A 15 13.94 -20.07 -11.20
CA ASP A 15 12.61 -20.01 -11.83
C ASP A 15 11.93 -18.70 -11.43
N LEU A 16 12.00 -17.68 -12.30
CA LEU A 16 11.61 -16.30 -11.95
C LEU A 16 10.16 -16.17 -11.44
N PRO A 17 9.14 -16.79 -12.07
CA PRO A 17 7.79 -16.81 -11.49
C PRO A 17 7.73 -17.37 -10.06
N LYS A 18 8.53 -18.40 -9.72
CA LYS A 18 8.57 -18.91 -8.34
C LYS A 18 9.32 -17.96 -7.39
N VAL A 19 10.33 -17.23 -7.88
CA VAL A 19 10.98 -16.16 -7.10
C VAL A 19 9.95 -15.08 -6.74
N GLU A 20 9.13 -14.65 -7.70
CA GLU A 20 8.07 -13.65 -7.47
C GLU A 20 7.08 -14.12 -6.38
N LEU A 21 6.63 -15.38 -6.43
CA LEU A 21 5.76 -15.96 -5.41
C LEU A 21 6.43 -16.01 -4.03
N HIS A 22 7.69 -16.46 -3.94
CA HIS A 22 8.40 -16.49 -2.67
C HIS A 22 8.63 -15.11 -2.07
N ILE A 23 8.88 -14.08 -2.90
CA ILE A 23 8.93 -12.69 -2.43
C ILE A 23 7.59 -12.31 -1.79
N VAL A 24 6.46 -12.57 -2.46
CA VAL A 24 5.12 -12.27 -1.90
C VAL A 24 4.88 -13.01 -0.57
N GLU A 25 5.24 -14.29 -0.50
CA GLU A 25 5.09 -15.11 0.70
C GLU A 25 5.92 -14.56 1.88
N MET A 26 7.18 -14.23 1.64
CA MET A 26 8.08 -13.67 2.65
C MET A 26 7.65 -12.26 3.09
N THR A 27 7.26 -11.39 2.15
CA THR A 27 6.70 -10.06 2.46
C THR A 27 5.44 -10.19 3.32
N ASN A 28 4.56 -11.13 3.00
CA ASN A 28 3.37 -11.41 3.80
C ASN A 28 3.68 -12.02 5.18
N GLN A 29 4.75 -12.81 5.30
CA GLN A 29 5.23 -13.30 6.60
C GLN A 29 5.70 -12.12 7.48
N VAL A 30 6.55 -11.24 6.95
CA VAL A 30 7.00 -10.04 7.65
C VAL A 30 5.82 -9.19 8.13
N ARG A 31 4.81 -9.00 7.28
CA ARG A 31 3.61 -8.24 7.64
C ARG A 31 2.82 -8.89 8.77
N ARG A 32 2.63 -10.21 8.73
CA ARG A 32 1.98 -10.96 9.84
C ARG A 32 2.75 -10.81 11.15
N ASP A 33 4.07 -10.89 11.12
CA ASP A 33 4.92 -10.73 12.29
C ASP A 33 4.85 -9.32 12.89
N GLN A 34 4.32 -8.35 12.13
CA GLN A 34 4.07 -6.97 12.57
C GLN A 34 2.57 -6.69 12.80
N ASN A 35 1.73 -7.72 12.90
CA ASN A 35 0.27 -7.62 13.06
C ASN A 35 -0.44 -6.84 11.94
N LEU A 36 0.13 -6.81 10.74
CA LEU A 36 -0.49 -6.22 9.56
C LEU A 36 -1.22 -7.29 8.74
N SER A 37 -2.27 -6.87 8.04
CA SER A 37 -2.98 -7.73 7.08
C SER A 37 -2.06 -8.13 5.92
N THR A 38 -2.21 -9.36 5.45
CA THR A 38 -1.54 -9.85 4.25
C THR A 38 -2.08 -9.16 3.01
N LEU A 39 -1.20 -9.01 2.02
CA LEU A 39 -1.47 -8.42 0.73
C LEU A 39 -1.94 -9.50 -0.25
N LYS A 40 -2.94 -9.14 -1.06
CA LYS A 40 -3.43 -9.99 -2.16
C LYS A 40 -2.63 -9.72 -3.42
N ILE A 41 -2.26 -10.77 -4.16
CA ILE A 41 -1.64 -10.61 -5.47
C ILE A 41 -2.63 -9.93 -6.42
N ASN A 42 -2.18 -8.88 -7.10
CA ASN A 42 -2.95 -8.19 -8.13
C ASN A 42 -2.23 -8.26 -9.48
N ALA A 43 -2.91 -8.84 -10.48
CA ALA A 43 -2.32 -9.10 -11.80
C ALA A 43 -1.91 -7.82 -12.56
N MET A 44 -2.55 -6.68 -12.31
CA MET A 44 -2.18 -5.40 -12.94
C MET A 44 -0.87 -4.87 -12.34
N LEU A 45 -0.71 -4.97 -11.02
CA LEU A 45 0.54 -4.62 -10.34
C LEU A 45 1.68 -5.58 -10.76
N GLU A 46 1.43 -6.89 -10.86
CA GLU A 46 2.42 -7.84 -11.36
C GLU A 46 2.86 -7.51 -12.79
N LYS A 47 1.90 -7.19 -13.68
CA LYS A 47 2.19 -6.79 -15.05
C LYS A 47 3.09 -5.54 -15.08
N ALA A 48 2.79 -4.52 -14.27
CA ALA A 48 3.60 -3.32 -14.16
C ALA A 48 5.02 -3.63 -13.63
N ALA A 49 5.11 -4.40 -12.54
CA ALA A 49 6.38 -4.76 -11.90
C ALA A 49 7.28 -5.58 -12.84
N ARG A 50 6.74 -6.62 -13.51
CA ARG A 50 7.49 -7.45 -14.48
C ARG A 50 7.98 -6.62 -15.65
N ALA A 51 7.13 -5.77 -16.22
CA ALA A 51 7.53 -4.90 -17.33
C ALA A 51 8.66 -3.94 -16.93
N TYR A 52 8.62 -3.41 -15.69
CA TYR A 52 9.65 -2.52 -15.20
C TYR A 52 10.96 -3.24 -14.86
N ALA A 53 10.90 -4.39 -14.20
CA ALA A 53 12.07 -5.23 -13.95
C ALA A 53 12.84 -5.53 -15.24
N GLN A 54 12.10 -5.90 -16.30
CA GLN A 54 12.69 -6.16 -17.61
C GLN A 54 13.28 -4.90 -18.26
N ARG A 55 12.65 -3.73 -18.09
CA ARG A 55 13.20 -2.45 -18.56
C ARG A 55 14.55 -2.17 -17.89
N LEU A 56 14.60 -2.25 -16.56
CA LEU A 56 15.81 -2.03 -15.77
C LEU A 56 16.92 -3.03 -16.14
N ALA A 57 16.56 -4.30 -16.31
CA ALA A 57 17.50 -5.35 -16.71
C ALA A 57 18.06 -5.12 -18.13
N ARG A 58 17.25 -4.63 -19.07
CA ARG A 58 17.70 -4.36 -20.45
C ARG A 58 18.55 -3.10 -20.58
N THR A 59 18.23 -2.03 -19.85
CA THR A 59 18.95 -0.74 -19.99
C THR A 59 20.13 -0.60 -19.04
N GLY A 60 20.19 -1.42 -17.98
CA GLY A 60 21.19 -1.29 -16.93
C GLY A 60 21.02 -0.04 -16.04
N GLN A 61 20.00 0.77 -16.28
CA GLN A 61 19.71 1.98 -15.50
C GLN A 61 18.86 1.60 -14.28
N PHE A 62 19.48 1.43 -13.12
CA PHE A 62 18.78 1.08 -11.89
C PHE A 62 18.28 2.34 -11.16
N SER A 63 17.02 2.71 -11.39
CA SER A 63 16.36 3.89 -10.83
C SER A 63 14.85 3.65 -10.72
N HIS A 64 14.16 4.36 -9.83
CA HIS A 64 12.69 4.36 -9.74
C HIS A 64 12.00 5.04 -10.94
N THR A 65 12.74 5.76 -11.77
CA THR A 65 12.21 6.55 -12.91
C THR A 65 12.97 6.34 -14.21
N ALA A 66 13.60 5.18 -14.40
CA ALA A 66 14.44 4.88 -15.56
C ALA A 66 13.69 4.90 -16.91
N ASP A 67 12.36 4.89 -16.89
CA ASP A 67 11.50 5.02 -18.06
C ASP A 67 10.75 6.36 -18.14
N GLY A 68 11.16 7.35 -17.33
CA GLY A 68 10.55 8.67 -17.26
C GLY A 68 9.20 8.71 -16.52
N ARG A 69 8.78 7.58 -15.95
CA ARG A 69 7.54 7.46 -15.17
C ARG A 69 7.83 7.12 -13.72
N ASP A 70 6.90 7.42 -12.83
CA ASP A 70 6.89 6.88 -11.46
C ASP A 70 6.11 5.55 -11.39
N ALA A 71 6.11 4.92 -10.21
CA ALA A 71 5.43 3.64 -9.98
C ALA A 71 3.90 3.74 -10.15
N GLY A 72 3.29 4.87 -9.79
CA GLY A 72 1.86 5.11 -9.93
C GLY A 72 1.45 5.17 -11.40
N GLN A 73 2.17 5.94 -12.21
CA GLN A 73 1.96 6.03 -13.65
C GLN A 73 2.15 4.67 -14.35
N ARG A 74 3.12 3.86 -13.90
CA ARG A 74 3.29 2.47 -14.40
C ARG A 74 2.11 1.58 -14.03
N ALA A 75 1.62 1.66 -12.79
CA ALA A 75 0.45 0.91 -12.34
C ALA A 75 -0.82 1.31 -13.12
N GLU A 76 -1.05 2.61 -13.32
CA GLU A 76 -2.16 3.16 -14.12
C GLU A 76 -2.10 2.70 -15.57
N SER A 77 -0.92 2.73 -16.18
CA SER A 77 -0.70 2.21 -17.54
C SER A 77 -1.01 0.71 -17.66
N ALA A 78 -0.92 -0.04 -16.56
CA ALA A 78 -1.30 -1.46 -16.48
C ALA A 78 -2.78 -1.69 -16.15
N GLY A 79 -3.55 -0.62 -15.94
CA GLY A 79 -4.99 -0.65 -15.62
C GLY A 79 -5.30 -0.51 -14.13
N TYR A 80 -4.29 -0.44 -13.26
CA TYR A 80 -4.46 -0.32 -11.82
C TYR A 80 -4.68 1.16 -11.43
N LYS A 81 -5.77 1.49 -10.73
CA LYS A 81 -6.03 2.85 -10.26
C LYS A 81 -5.72 2.95 -8.76
N PRO A 82 -4.51 3.37 -8.35
CA PRO A 82 -4.15 3.42 -6.93
C PRO A 82 -4.75 4.65 -6.25
N CYS A 83 -5.12 4.51 -4.98
CA CYS A 83 -5.17 5.65 -4.05
C CYS A 83 -3.96 5.69 -3.11
N ALA A 84 -3.20 4.59 -3.05
CA ALA A 84 -1.87 4.50 -2.45
C ALA A 84 -1.01 3.56 -3.32
N ILE A 85 0.26 3.91 -3.48
CA ILE A 85 1.24 3.12 -4.24
C ILE A 85 2.61 3.26 -3.58
N ALA A 86 3.39 2.18 -3.55
CA ALA A 86 4.80 2.21 -3.17
C ALA A 86 5.61 1.20 -4.01
N GLU A 87 6.92 1.41 -4.12
CA GLU A 87 7.82 0.57 -4.92
C GLU A 87 9.11 0.27 -4.15
N ASN A 88 9.50 -1.00 -4.18
CA ASN A 88 10.82 -1.47 -3.79
C ASN A 88 11.55 -2.03 -5.01
N LEU A 89 12.84 -1.73 -5.12
CA LEU A 89 13.73 -2.26 -6.15
C LEU A 89 14.88 -3.01 -5.50
N ALA A 90 15.24 -4.19 -6.01
CA ALA A 90 16.47 -4.89 -5.65
C ALA A 90 17.28 -5.21 -6.91
N LEU A 91 18.60 -5.23 -6.73
CA LEU A 91 19.55 -5.64 -7.75
C LEU A 91 20.56 -6.57 -7.10
N ASP A 92 20.48 -7.85 -7.46
CA ASP A 92 21.31 -8.90 -6.89
C ASP A 92 22.23 -9.47 -7.96
N ARG A 93 23.49 -9.70 -7.61
CA ARG A 93 24.51 -10.21 -8.54
C ARG A 93 25.22 -11.41 -7.93
N SER A 94 25.41 -12.46 -8.72
CA SER A 94 26.18 -13.62 -8.30
C SER A 94 26.81 -14.30 -9.51
N SER A 95 28.12 -14.52 -9.47
CA SER A 95 28.85 -15.29 -10.49
C SER A 95 28.45 -16.77 -10.49
N GLN A 96 27.98 -17.28 -9.35
CA GLN A 96 27.46 -18.64 -9.19
C GLN A 96 25.97 -18.75 -9.54
N GLY A 97 25.30 -17.62 -9.77
CA GLY A 97 23.85 -17.55 -9.90
C GLY A 97 23.15 -17.63 -8.54
N PHE A 98 21.84 -17.87 -8.58
CA PHE A 98 21.00 -18.04 -7.40
C PHE A 98 20.08 -19.23 -7.61
N ASP A 99 19.78 -19.97 -6.54
CA ASP A 99 18.56 -20.75 -6.51
C ASP A 99 17.33 -19.83 -6.32
N THR A 100 16.14 -20.38 -6.56
CA THR A 100 14.88 -19.63 -6.51
C THR A 100 14.61 -19.02 -5.13
N GLY A 101 14.81 -19.78 -4.05
CA GLY A 101 14.51 -19.31 -2.69
C GLY A 101 15.54 -18.29 -2.20
N GLN A 102 16.81 -18.50 -2.55
CA GLN A 102 17.91 -17.62 -2.21
C GLN A 102 17.74 -16.22 -2.83
N LEU A 103 17.35 -16.13 -4.11
CA LEU A 103 17.14 -14.83 -4.75
C LEU A 103 16.00 -14.05 -4.08
N ALA A 104 14.88 -14.71 -3.78
CA ALA A 104 13.77 -14.09 -3.08
C ALA A 104 14.19 -13.60 -1.68
N MET A 105 14.92 -14.43 -0.94
CA MET A 105 15.43 -14.11 0.38
C MET A 105 16.40 -12.92 0.36
N GLN A 106 17.30 -12.84 -0.62
CA GLN A 106 18.22 -11.71 -0.75
C GLN A 106 17.49 -10.39 -1.00
N ALA A 107 16.51 -10.39 -1.91
CA ALA A 107 15.71 -9.20 -2.20
C ALA A 107 14.96 -8.71 -0.95
N VAL A 108 14.23 -9.61 -0.27
CA VAL A 108 13.43 -9.25 0.92
C VAL A 108 14.32 -8.84 2.09
N ALA A 109 15.42 -9.55 2.35
CA ALA A 109 16.36 -9.17 3.40
C ALA A 109 17.01 -7.80 3.11
N GLY A 110 17.37 -7.54 1.86
CA GLY A 110 17.90 -6.25 1.41
C GLY A 110 16.91 -5.10 1.65
N TRP A 111 15.64 -5.31 1.33
CA TRP A 111 14.59 -4.32 1.61
C TRP A 111 14.35 -4.12 3.10
N MET A 112 14.33 -5.18 3.91
CA MET A 112 14.12 -5.08 5.36
C MET A 112 15.27 -4.38 6.09
N ASN A 113 16.49 -4.44 5.55
CA ASN A 113 17.65 -3.72 6.06
C ASN A 113 17.72 -2.25 5.62
N SER A 114 16.82 -1.81 4.73
CA SER A 114 16.71 -0.43 4.27
C SER A 114 15.47 0.22 4.87
N ALA A 115 15.64 1.27 5.70
CA ALA A 115 14.51 1.93 6.35
C ALA A 115 13.42 2.42 5.37
N PRO A 116 13.75 3.06 4.22
CA PRO A 116 12.75 3.41 3.21
C PRO A 116 12.01 2.20 2.63
N HIS A 117 12.71 1.12 2.27
CA HIS A 117 12.07 -0.05 1.66
C HIS A 117 11.22 -0.84 2.67
N ARG A 118 11.71 -0.95 3.91
CA ARG A 118 10.96 -1.53 5.02
C ARG A 118 9.66 -0.77 5.30
N ALA A 119 9.67 0.56 5.20
CA ALA A 119 8.47 1.37 5.36
C ALA A 119 7.39 1.01 4.32
N ASN A 120 7.78 0.68 3.09
CA ASN A 120 6.85 0.23 2.04
C ASN A 120 6.25 -1.16 2.36
N ILE A 121 7.08 -2.12 2.77
CA ILE A 121 6.61 -3.46 3.21
C ILE A 121 5.61 -3.34 4.36
N LEU A 122 5.84 -2.40 5.28
CA LEU A 122 5.00 -2.15 6.45
C LEU A 122 3.92 -1.09 6.21
N MET A 123 3.69 -0.68 4.95
CA MET A 123 2.65 0.28 4.61
C MET A 123 1.27 -0.30 4.97
N ALA A 124 0.69 0.18 6.08
CA ALA A 124 -0.57 -0.34 6.62
C ALA A 124 -1.76 -0.11 5.68
N SER A 125 -1.69 0.92 4.83
CA SER A 125 -2.71 1.20 3.83
C SER A 125 -2.68 0.22 2.66
N ALA A 126 -1.59 -0.50 2.39
CA ALA A 126 -1.51 -1.44 1.27
C ALA A 126 -2.46 -2.63 1.49
N THR A 127 -3.20 -3.01 0.44
CA THR A 127 -4.09 -4.19 0.42
C THR A 127 -3.67 -5.20 -0.65
N GLU A 128 -2.89 -4.75 -1.64
CA GLU A 128 -2.50 -5.54 -2.80
C GLU A 128 -0.99 -5.42 -3.08
N ILE A 129 -0.46 -6.43 -3.76
CA ILE A 129 0.95 -6.54 -4.13
C ILE A 129 1.10 -7.06 -5.56
N GLY A 130 2.14 -6.63 -6.26
CA GLY A 130 2.61 -7.24 -7.49
C GLY A 130 4.13 -7.29 -7.52
N VAL A 131 4.69 -8.43 -7.90
CA VAL A 131 6.14 -8.63 -7.97
C VAL A 131 6.54 -9.00 -9.38
N GLY A 132 7.68 -8.48 -9.83
CA GLY A 132 8.29 -8.82 -11.09
C GLY A 132 9.78 -9.01 -10.97
N VAL A 133 10.31 -10.08 -11.56
CA VAL A 133 11.75 -10.36 -11.56
C VAL A 133 12.26 -10.51 -12.99
N ALA A 134 13.42 -9.93 -13.28
CA ALA A 134 14.07 -10.04 -14.58
C ALA A 134 15.57 -10.27 -14.45
N ARG A 135 16.14 -11.06 -15.35
CA ARG A 135 17.58 -11.29 -15.45
C ARG A 135 18.19 -10.36 -16.51
N SER A 136 19.32 -9.73 -16.19
CA SER A 136 20.15 -9.01 -17.16
C SER A 136 21.02 -9.99 -17.97
N SER A 137 21.39 -9.60 -19.19
CA SER A 137 22.27 -10.34 -20.09
C SER A 137 23.77 -10.13 -19.82
N ASP A 138 24.14 -9.58 -18.66
CA ASP A 138 25.53 -9.36 -18.27
C ASP A 138 26.34 -10.66 -18.12
N PRO A 139 27.69 -10.62 -18.29
CA PRO A 139 28.56 -11.79 -18.10
C PRO A 139 28.50 -12.38 -16.69
N VAL A 140 28.31 -11.53 -15.68
CA VAL A 140 27.98 -11.93 -14.31
C VAL A 140 26.46 -11.79 -14.16
N PRO A 141 25.72 -12.87 -13.86
CA PRO A 141 24.27 -12.82 -13.70
C PRO A 141 23.85 -11.71 -12.73
N LYS A 142 22.95 -10.85 -13.20
CA LYS A 142 22.27 -9.85 -12.37
C LYS A 142 20.77 -10.06 -12.46
N PHE A 143 20.09 -9.96 -11.34
CA PHE A 143 18.64 -10.07 -11.25
C PHE A 143 18.10 -8.77 -10.68
N ILE A 144 17.03 -8.27 -11.30
CA ILE A 144 16.29 -7.10 -10.86
C ILE A 144 14.95 -7.58 -10.34
N SER A 145 14.65 -7.26 -9.08
CA SER A 145 13.34 -7.52 -8.47
C SER A 145 12.64 -6.18 -8.26
N VAL A 146 11.38 -6.11 -8.68
CA VAL A 146 10.49 -4.96 -8.47
C VAL A 146 9.30 -5.44 -7.68
N GLU A 147 9.02 -4.80 -6.56
CA GLU A 147 7.88 -5.07 -5.71
C GLU A 147 7.02 -3.82 -5.61
N LEU A 148 5.76 -3.92 -6.05
CA LEU A 148 4.77 -2.85 -6.02
C LEU A 148 3.72 -3.16 -4.96
N PHE A 149 3.44 -2.17 -4.12
CA PHE A 149 2.37 -2.20 -3.12
C PHE A 149 1.27 -1.26 -3.57
N GLY A 150 0.01 -1.70 -3.51
CA GLY A 150 -1.13 -0.90 -3.92
C GLY A 150 -2.28 -0.94 -2.93
N ARG A 151 -3.07 0.13 -2.93
CA ARG A 151 -4.47 0.09 -2.54
C ARG A 151 -5.30 0.66 -3.68
N PRO A 152 -6.31 -0.06 -4.19
CA PRO A 152 -7.06 0.42 -5.33
C PRO A 152 -7.99 1.55 -4.86
N ALA A 153 -8.25 2.53 -5.71
CA ALA A 153 -9.12 3.65 -5.40
C ALA A 153 -10.55 3.20 -5.06
N SER A 154 -10.98 2.03 -5.54
CA SER A 154 -12.24 1.38 -5.16
C SER A 154 -12.34 1.00 -3.69
N ASP A 155 -11.20 0.85 -2.99
CA ASP A 155 -11.14 0.59 -1.55
C ASP A 155 -11.03 1.88 -0.73
N GLY A 156 -11.04 3.04 -1.40
CA GLY A 156 -11.12 4.34 -0.76
C GLY A 156 -12.49 4.57 -0.13
N VAL A 157 -12.55 5.50 0.82
CA VAL A 157 -13.80 5.87 1.50
C VAL A 157 -14.09 7.33 1.23
N LYS A 158 -15.26 7.59 0.64
CA LYS A 158 -15.85 8.91 0.54
C LYS A 158 -17.11 8.97 1.39
N PHE A 159 -17.14 9.89 2.34
CA PHE A 159 -18.30 10.08 3.22
C PHE A 159 -18.54 11.55 3.50
N GLU A 160 -19.72 11.85 4.03
CA GLU A 160 -20.11 13.19 4.44
C GLU A 160 -20.44 13.20 5.93
N VAL A 161 -20.01 14.24 6.61
CA VAL A 161 -20.37 14.50 8.00
C VAL A 161 -21.18 15.79 8.04
N VAL A 162 -22.39 15.70 8.58
CA VAL A 162 -23.31 16.82 8.68
C VAL A 162 -23.59 17.08 10.16
N ASN A 163 -23.26 18.27 10.64
CA ASN A 163 -23.71 18.71 11.96
C ASN A 163 -25.06 19.42 11.84
N ALA A 164 -26.15 18.66 11.95
CA ALA A 164 -27.51 19.21 12.00
C ALA A 164 -27.94 19.58 13.43
N SER A 165 -27.08 19.37 14.43
CA SER A 165 -27.33 19.73 15.82
C SER A 165 -27.12 21.23 16.06
N ALA A 166 -27.65 21.73 17.18
CA ALA A 166 -27.42 23.11 17.61
C ALA A 166 -26.06 23.32 18.30
N ALA A 167 -25.31 22.25 18.59
CA ALA A 167 -24.05 22.30 19.32
C ALA A 167 -22.85 22.15 18.38
N SER A 168 -21.70 22.68 18.77
CA SER A 168 -20.43 22.37 18.11
C SER A 168 -20.00 20.94 18.48
N VAL A 169 -19.47 20.22 17.49
CA VAL A 169 -18.97 18.85 17.64
C VAL A 169 -17.58 18.79 17.02
N THR A 170 -16.69 17.95 17.56
CA THR A 170 -15.48 17.57 16.85
C THR A 170 -15.66 16.19 16.23
N TYR A 171 -15.12 16.00 15.03
CA TYR A 171 -14.92 14.65 14.51
C TYR A 171 -13.45 14.41 14.20
N ALA A 172 -12.98 13.22 14.52
CA ALA A 172 -11.63 12.76 14.21
C ALA A 172 -11.67 11.59 13.24
N PHE A 173 -10.82 11.62 12.22
CA PHE A 173 -10.67 10.54 11.25
C PHE A 173 -9.23 10.51 10.73
N ALA A 174 -8.65 9.31 10.61
CA ALA A 174 -7.27 9.10 10.14
C ALA A 174 -6.23 9.98 10.88
N GLY A 175 -6.40 10.15 12.20
CA GLY A 175 -5.48 10.94 13.04
C GLY A 175 -5.64 12.46 12.92
N LYS A 176 -6.60 12.96 12.13
CA LYS A 176 -6.92 14.39 12.02
C LYS A 176 -8.23 14.70 12.70
N THR A 177 -8.27 15.80 13.45
CA THR A 177 -9.47 16.30 14.13
C THR A 177 -10.00 17.54 13.42
N HIS A 178 -11.31 17.64 13.31
CA HIS A 178 -12.01 18.74 12.66
C HIS A 178 -13.15 19.25 13.53
N ASP A 179 -13.25 20.57 13.66
CA ASP A 179 -14.37 21.22 14.33
C ASP A 179 -15.55 21.37 13.35
N LEU A 180 -16.71 20.89 13.77
CA LEU A 180 -17.98 20.98 13.06
C LEU A 180 -18.89 21.96 13.79
N LYS A 181 -19.00 23.18 13.25
CA LYS A 181 -19.98 24.15 13.73
C LYS A 181 -21.40 23.68 13.42
N PRO A 182 -22.43 24.18 14.14
CA PRO A 182 -23.82 23.92 13.78
C PRO A 182 -24.08 24.25 12.31
N ARG A 183 -24.85 23.38 11.62
CA ARG A 183 -25.19 23.44 10.19
C ARG A 183 -24.02 23.29 9.22
N MET A 184 -22.85 22.88 9.71
CA MET A 184 -21.69 22.61 8.86
C MET A 184 -21.76 21.21 8.25
N THR A 185 -21.35 21.11 7.00
CA THR A 185 -21.21 19.86 6.26
C THR A 185 -19.78 19.76 5.76
N ILE A 186 -19.15 18.60 5.95
CA ILE A 186 -17.82 18.28 5.43
C ILE A 186 -17.92 17.00 4.62
N THR A 187 -17.40 17.02 3.39
CA THR A 187 -17.20 15.81 2.59
C THR A 187 -15.74 15.38 2.71
N GLN A 188 -15.51 14.17 3.22
CA GLN A 188 -14.20 13.56 3.31
C GLN A 188 -14.02 12.57 2.16
N SER A 189 -12.84 12.54 1.55
CA SER A 189 -12.40 11.48 0.65
C SER A 189 -11.00 11.05 1.07
N THR A 190 -10.78 9.75 1.20
CA THR A 190 -9.52 9.19 1.68
C THR A 190 -9.25 7.82 1.06
N CYS A 191 -7.99 7.42 1.00
CA CYS A 191 -7.61 6.07 0.61
C CYS A 191 -7.83 5.06 1.74
N GLY A 192 -7.64 5.46 3.00
CA GLY A 192 -7.70 4.55 4.15
C GLY A 192 -9.13 4.30 4.64
N ALA A 193 -9.42 3.07 5.04
CA ALA A 193 -10.54 2.81 5.95
C ALA A 193 -10.11 3.18 7.38
N GLY A 194 -11.05 3.60 8.21
CA GLY A 194 -10.76 3.98 9.59
C GLY A 194 -12.03 4.20 10.38
N GLU A 195 -11.88 4.48 11.67
CA GLU A 195 -12.99 4.91 12.50
C GLU A 195 -13.13 6.43 12.46
N ILE A 196 -14.38 6.88 12.46
CA ILE A 196 -14.77 8.24 12.75
C ILE A 196 -15.13 8.29 14.22
N THR A 197 -14.46 9.15 14.98
CA THR A 197 -14.82 9.44 16.36
C THR A 197 -15.48 10.81 16.41
N PHE A 198 -16.71 10.86 16.91
CA PHE A 198 -17.44 12.10 17.17
C PHE A 198 -17.38 12.40 18.66
N SER A 199 -17.07 13.65 19.02
CA SER A 199 -16.96 14.07 20.42
C SER A 199 -17.52 15.46 20.63
N LYS A 200 -18.06 15.73 21.82
CA LYS A 200 -18.28 17.11 22.26
C LYS A 200 -16.92 17.72 22.60
N PRO A 201 -16.61 18.94 22.11
CA PRO A 201 -15.37 19.63 22.48
C PRO A 201 -15.30 19.86 23.99
N ALA A 202 -14.09 19.94 24.52
CA ALA A 202 -13.88 20.35 25.90
C ALA A 202 -14.43 21.78 26.11
N GLY A 203 -15.13 21.98 27.22
CA GLY A 203 -15.60 23.27 27.68
C GLY A 203 -14.69 23.83 28.77
N PHE A 204 -14.95 25.07 29.19
CA PHE A 204 -14.16 25.73 30.24
C PHE A 204 -14.17 24.97 31.58
N PHE A 205 -15.21 24.18 31.84
CA PHE A 205 -15.38 23.36 33.05
C PHE A 205 -15.59 21.87 32.77
N SER A 206 -15.39 21.41 31.52
CA SER A 206 -15.68 20.01 31.15
C SER A 206 -14.66 19.45 30.16
N SER A 207 -14.27 18.21 30.36
CA SER A 207 -13.45 17.49 29.38
C SER A 207 -14.25 17.17 28.11
N ALA A 208 -13.54 16.89 27.02
CA ALA A 208 -14.16 16.35 25.83
C ALA A 208 -14.80 14.99 26.16
N SER A 209 -15.96 14.73 25.57
CA SER A 209 -16.69 13.46 25.75
C SER A 209 -17.03 12.84 24.41
N GLU A 210 -16.77 11.54 24.26
CA GLU A 210 -17.09 10.78 23.05
C GLU A 210 -18.61 10.64 22.91
N ILE A 211 -19.11 10.94 21.72
CA ILE A 211 -20.51 10.75 21.31
C ILE A 211 -20.67 9.38 20.67
N ALA A 212 -19.81 9.06 19.70
CA ALA A 212 -19.84 7.80 18.98
C ALA A 212 -18.50 7.52 18.28
N ARG A 213 -18.22 6.24 18.06
CA ARG A 213 -17.10 5.74 17.27
C ARG A 213 -17.64 4.76 16.24
N ILE A 214 -17.45 5.06 14.97
CA ILE A 214 -18.13 4.38 13.87
C ILE A 214 -17.12 4.12 12.76
N ARG A 215 -17.10 2.91 12.20
CA ARG A 215 -16.28 2.63 11.01
C ARG A 215 -16.77 3.46 9.82
N ALA A 216 -15.86 4.18 9.18
CA ALA A 216 -16.15 4.92 7.96
C ALA A 216 -16.48 3.95 6.82
N GLU A 217 -17.57 4.23 6.12
CA GLU A 217 -18.06 3.45 5.00
C GLU A 217 -18.23 4.35 3.78
N ASP A 218 -17.93 3.80 2.59
CA ASP A 218 -18.00 4.55 1.35
C ASP A 218 -19.45 4.89 0.99
N GLY A 219 -19.66 6.10 0.48
CA GLY A 219 -20.97 6.60 0.10
C GLY A 219 -21.93 6.81 1.28
N LYS A 220 -21.44 6.90 2.52
CA LYS A 220 -22.29 7.20 3.70
C LYS A 220 -22.30 8.67 4.07
N ARG A 221 -23.42 9.09 4.69
CA ARG A 221 -23.60 10.39 5.33
C ARG A 221 -23.87 10.16 6.82
N TYR A 222 -23.04 10.74 7.67
CA TYR A 222 -23.15 10.72 9.12
C TYR A 222 -23.75 12.04 9.59
N THR A 223 -25.00 12.03 10.05
CA THR A 223 -25.73 13.24 10.45
C THR A 223 -25.84 13.31 11.97
N LEU A 224 -25.17 14.30 12.58
CA LEU A 224 -25.28 14.57 14.01
C LEU A 224 -26.55 15.35 14.29
N LYS A 225 -27.42 14.84 15.18
CA LYS A 225 -28.69 15.45 15.55
C LYS A 225 -28.79 15.68 17.04
N SER A 226 -29.52 16.72 17.44
CA SER A 226 -29.88 16.96 18.84
C SER A 226 -31.05 16.07 19.25
N GLY A 227 -30.89 15.29 20.32
CA GLY A 227 -31.96 14.58 20.99
C GLY A 227 -32.72 15.46 21.98
N ALA A 228 -33.83 14.94 22.52
CA ALA A 228 -34.76 15.68 23.39
C ALA A 228 -34.13 16.24 24.68
N SER A 229 -32.99 15.71 25.12
CA SER A 229 -32.26 16.11 26.34
C SER A 229 -30.92 16.83 26.05
N GLY A 230 -30.66 17.27 24.82
CA GLY A 230 -29.37 17.85 24.43
C GLY A 230 -28.24 16.82 24.26
N THR A 231 -28.58 15.53 24.31
CA THR A 231 -27.75 14.45 23.78
C THR A 231 -27.58 14.62 22.27
N ILE A 232 -26.42 14.19 21.75
CA ILE A 232 -26.19 14.19 20.30
C ILE A 232 -26.15 12.73 19.86
N THR A 233 -26.86 12.41 18.79
CA THR A 233 -26.83 11.08 18.15
C THR A 233 -26.30 11.19 16.73
N VAL A 234 -25.81 10.08 16.19
CA VAL A 234 -25.32 10.01 14.80
C VAL A 234 -26.23 9.11 14.00
N ASP A 235 -26.94 9.69 13.03
CA ASP A 235 -27.75 8.94 12.07
C ASP A 235 -26.91 8.65 10.81
N ILE A 236 -26.88 7.39 10.38
CA ILE A 236 -26.12 6.95 9.20
C ILE A 236 -27.09 6.77 8.03
N GLY A 237 -26.93 7.58 6.98
CA GLY A 237 -27.67 7.49 5.73
C GLY A 237 -26.77 7.32 4.52
N ALA A 238 -27.37 7.27 3.33
CA ALA A 238 -26.61 7.33 2.08
C ALA A 238 -26.19 8.78 1.78
N HIS A 239 -24.95 8.97 1.35
CA HIS A 239 -24.51 10.19 0.67
C HIS A 239 -25.07 10.15 -0.74
N ALA A 240 -25.98 11.07 -1.08
CA ALA A 240 -26.45 11.22 -2.45
C ALA A 240 -25.24 11.58 -3.34
N LYS A 241 -24.89 10.74 -4.33
CA LYS A 241 -23.89 11.14 -5.33
C LYS A 241 -24.37 12.44 -5.98
N PRO A 242 -23.51 13.47 -6.14
CA PRO A 242 -23.87 14.60 -6.98
C PRO A 242 -24.23 14.05 -8.37
N ARG A 243 -25.36 14.51 -8.90
CA ARG A 243 -25.80 14.24 -10.27
C ARG A 243 -24.78 14.79 -11.27
#